data_AF-A0A497RGH0-F1
#
_entry.id   AF-A0A497RGH0-F1
#
_cell.length_a   1.000
_cell.length_b   1.000
_cell.length_c   1.000
_cell.angle_alpha   90.00
_cell.angle_beta   90.00
_cell.angle_gamma   90.00
#
_symmetry.space_group_name_H-M   'P 1'
#
loop_
_entity.id
_entity.type
_entity.pdbx_description
1 polymer ?
#
loop_
_entity_poly.entity_id
_entity_poly.type
_entity_poly.pdbx_seq_one_letter_code
_entity_poly.pdbx_strand_id
1 'polypeptide(L)'
;MLINGKPDIGMSCNGAIAGLVAINLCAWVQPWTSVLIGVVAGFIACYGYWWLERRCIDDVVGAIPVHGFAGTWGLLLWEFLLMGHMESIQLKVHLLLDCYTVI
;
A
#
# COMPACT_ATOMS: atom_id res chain seq x y z
N MET A 1 11.53 9.41 -4.01
CA MET A 1 12.35 8.27 -4.48
C MET A 1 13.27 8.75 -5.59
N LEU A 2 14.56 8.44 -5.55
CA LEU A 2 15.54 9.01 -6.51
C LEU A 2 15.70 8.08 -7.71
N ILE A 3 15.50 8.60 -8.93
CA ILE A 3 15.92 7.97 -10.18
C ILE A 3 17.19 8.69 -10.64
N ASN A 4 18.32 7.98 -10.74
CA ASN A 4 19.62 8.54 -11.14
C ASN A 4 20.06 9.77 -10.31
N GLY A 5 19.78 9.76 -9.00
CA GLY A 5 20.12 10.85 -8.08
C GLY A 5 19.17 12.05 -8.10
N LYS A 6 18.13 12.02 -8.94
CA LYS A 6 17.10 13.07 -9.02
C LYS A 6 15.79 12.56 -8.43
N PRO A 7 15.08 13.35 -7.60
CA PRO A 7 13.77 12.94 -7.11
C PRO A 7 12.80 12.83 -8.27
N ASP A 8 12.27 11.64 -8.46
CA ASP A 8 11.18 11.41 -9.41
C ASP A 8 9.85 11.80 -8.74
N ILE A 9 9.13 12.70 -9.40
CA ILE A 9 7.87 13.25 -8.88
C ILE A 9 6.78 12.19 -8.90
N GLY A 10 6.73 11.35 -9.96
CA GLY A 10 5.74 10.29 -10.09
C GLY A 10 5.86 9.25 -8.97
N MET A 11 7.05 8.74 -8.73
CA MET A 11 7.33 7.79 -7.65
C MET A 11 7.11 8.40 -6.26
N SER A 12 7.38 9.69 -6.09
CA SER A 12 7.18 10.36 -4.81
C SER A 12 5.69 10.59 -4.51
N CYS A 13 4.89 10.96 -5.53
CA CYS A 13 3.44 11.04 -5.42
C CYS A 13 2.81 9.67 -5.18
N ASN A 14 3.20 8.66 -5.97
CA ASN A 14 2.70 7.29 -5.82
C ASN A 14 3.08 6.69 -4.46
N GLY A 15 4.25 7.01 -3.92
CA GLY A 15 4.65 6.65 -2.57
C GLY A 15 3.76 7.28 -1.48
N ALA A 16 3.34 8.54 -1.65
CA ALA A 16 2.41 9.19 -0.73
C ALA A 16 1.00 8.58 -0.80
N ILE A 17 0.50 8.29 -2.01
CA ILE A 17 -0.79 7.63 -2.22
C ILE A 17 -0.77 6.21 -1.64
N ALA A 18 0.32 5.46 -1.81
CA ALA A 18 0.48 4.13 -1.22
C ALA A 18 0.39 4.14 0.31
N GLY A 19 0.95 5.16 0.97
CA GLY A 19 0.80 5.35 2.40
C GLY A 19 -0.64 5.61 2.83
N LEU A 20 -1.38 6.41 2.06
CA LEU A 20 -2.80 6.67 2.32
C LEU A 20 -3.64 5.40 2.16
N VAL A 21 -3.40 4.63 1.08
CA VAL A 21 -4.10 3.37 0.80
C VAL A 21 -3.81 2.33 1.89
N ALA A 22 -2.57 2.20 2.36
CA ALA A 22 -2.22 1.25 3.41
C ALA A 22 -2.83 1.58 4.79
N ILE A 23 -3.14 2.85 5.06
CA ILE A 23 -3.71 3.32 6.34
C ILE A 23 -5.24 3.42 6.28
N ASN A 24 -5.90 2.91 5.23
CA ASN A 24 -7.36 3.04 5.05
C ASN A 24 -8.22 2.63 6.27
N LEU A 25 -7.69 1.80 7.16
CA LEU A 25 -8.31 1.38 8.43
C LEU A 25 -7.94 2.29 9.64
N CYS A 26 -7.63 3.57 9.41
CA CYS A 26 -7.10 4.50 10.40
C CYS A 26 -7.96 4.66 11.67
N ALA A 27 -9.26 4.39 11.59
CA ALA A 27 -10.21 4.51 12.69
C ALA A 27 -9.89 3.59 13.89
N TRP A 28 -9.02 2.61 13.69
CA TRP A 28 -8.79 1.56 14.67
C TRP A 28 -7.29 1.32 14.97
N VAL A 29 -6.39 2.14 14.42
CA VAL A 29 -4.94 2.04 14.60
C VAL A 29 -4.44 3.17 15.50
N GLN A 30 -3.47 2.91 16.38
CA GLN A 30 -2.84 3.99 17.15
C GLN A 30 -2.07 4.96 16.22
N PRO A 31 -2.04 6.28 16.52
CA PRO A 31 -1.42 7.27 15.63
C PRO A 31 0.07 7.03 15.33
N TRP A 32 0.81 6.44 16.25
CA TRP A 32 2.22 6.11 16.03
C TRP A 32 2.38 4.94 15.05
N THR A 33 1.46 3.96 15.12
CA THR A 33 1.48 2.79 14.26
C THR A 33 1.08 3.15 12.82
N SER A 34 0.12 4.05 12.64
CA SER A 34 -0.31 4.47 11.30
C SER A 34 0.84 5.12 10.53
N VAL A 35 1.66 5.96 11.19
CA VAL A 35 2.86 6.55 10.59
C VAL A 35 3.83 5.46 10.12
N LEU A 36 4.08 4.44 10.94
CA LEU A 36 4.99 3.34 10.58
C LEU A 36 4.46 2.53 9.39
N ILE A 37 3.16 2.20 9.39
CA ILE A 37 2.51 1.46 8.29
C ILE A 37 2.65 2.24 6.99
N GLY A 38 2.36 3.55 7.00
CA GLY A 38 2.44 4.40 5.81
C GLY A 38 3.84 4.55 5.25
N VAL A 39 4.84 4.73 6.12
CA VAL A 39 6.25 4.83 5.68
C VAL A 39 6.68 3.53 4.99
N VAL A 40 6.39 2.38 5.60
CA VAL A 40 6.75 1.07 5.02
C VAL A 40 5.98 0.80 3.72
N ALA A 41 4.69 1.14 3.67
CA ALA A 41 3.87 1.04 2.47
C ALA A 41 4.44 1.86 1.29
N GLY A 42 4.90 3.09 1.57
CA GLY A 42 5.56 3.93 0.58
C GLY A 42 6.81 3.25 -0.01
N PHE A 43 7.64 2.61 0.82
CA PHE A 43 8.79 1.82 0.35
C PHE A 43 8.39 0.58 -0.46
N ILE A 44 7.31 -0.10 -0.06
CA ILE A 44 6.81 -1.30 -0.75
C ILE A 44 6.32 -0.93 -2.16
N ALA A 45 5.50 0.13 -2.31
CA ALA A 45 5.03 0.57 -3.62
C ALA A 45 6.19 1.01 -4.52
N CYS A 46 7.11 1.77 -3.94
CA CYS A 46 8.35 2.19 -4.57
C CYS A 46 9.13 0.98 -5.12
N TYR A 47 9.48 0.00 -4.29
CA TYR A 47 10.20 -1.20 -4.71
C TYR A 47 9.39 -2.08 -5.68
N GLY A 48 8.08 -2.16 -5.47
CA GLY A 48 7.14 -2.89 -6.31
C GLY A 48 7.14 -2.40 -7.75
N TYR A 49 7.21 -1.08 -7.96
CA TYR A 49 7.35 -0.50 -9.29
C TYR A 49 8.61 -1.00 -10.01
N TRP A 50 9.79 -0.89 -9.38
CA TRP A 50 11.05 -1.39 -9.97
C TRP A 50 11.02 -2.90 -10.19
N TRP A 51 10.30 -3.64 -9.35
CA TRP A 51 10.14 -5.08 -9.50
C TRP A 51 9.28 -5.45 -10.73
N LEU A 52 8.18 -4.73 -10.96
CA LEU A 52 7.33 -4.90 -12.15
C LEU A 52 8.06 -4.50 -13.44
N GLU A 53 8.76 -3.36 -13.41
CA GLU A 53 9.59 -2.88 -14.52
C GLU A 53 10.62 -3.93 -14.95
N ARG A 54 11.32 -4.55 -13.98
CA ARG A 54 12.28 -5.64 -14.23
C ARG A 54 11.66 -6.91 -14.81
N ARG A 55 10.34 -7.07 -14.70
CA ARG A 55 9.57 -8.18 -15.26
C ARG A 55 8.88 -7.82 -16.58
N CYS A 56 9.14 -6.62 -17.12
CA CYS A 56 8.50 -6.10 -18.33
C CYS A 56 6.97 -6.05 -18.20
N ILE A 57 6.47 -5.81 -16.98
CA ILE A 57 5.05 -5.55 -16.74
C ILE A 57 4.86 -4.04 -16.78
N ASP A 58 4.18 -3.57 -17.82
CA ASP A 58 3.98 -2.15 -18.08
C ASP A 58 2.73 -1.67 -17.32
N ASP A 59 2.95 -1.13 -16.12
CA ASP A 59 1.92 -0.50 -15.30
C ASP A 59 1.94 1.01 -15.53
N VAL A 60 1.05 1.48 -16.40
CA VAL A 60 0.96 2.87 -16.89
C VAL A 60 0.89 3.93 -15.78
N VAL A 61 0.30 3.60 -14.63
CA VAL A 61 0.09 4.56 -13.52
C VAL A 61 0.72 4.12 -12.21
N GLY A 62 1.16 2.86 -12.11
CA GLY A 62 1.63 2.27 -10.86
C GLY A 62 0.47 1.81 -9.96
N ALA A 63 -0.64 1.35 -10.55
CA ALA A 63 -1.80 0.88 -9.78
C ALA A 63 -1.47 -0.40 -8.99
N ILE A 64 -0.71 -1.33 -9.57
CA ILE A 64 -0.36 -2.60 -8.93
C ILE A 64 0.51 -2.39 -7.68
N PRO A 65 1.59 -1.58 -7.70
CA PRO A 65 2.38 -1.33 -6.50
C PRO A 65 1.63 -0.54 -5.41
N VAL A 66 0.78 0.42 -5.80
CA VAL A 66 0.07 1.30 -4.88
C VAL A 66 -1.13 0.61 -4.23
N HIS A 67 -2.01 -0.01 -5.03
CA HIS A 67 -3.24 -0.63 -4.53
C HIS A 67 -3.04 -2.10 -4.19
N GLY A 68 -2.32 -2.85 -5.04
CA GLY A 68 -2.04 -4.25 -4.80
C GLY A 68 -1.06 -4.46 -3.66
N PHE A 69 0.20 -4.06 -3.83
CA PHE A 69 1.25 -4.38 -2.85
C PHE A 69 1.09 -3.58 -1.55
N ALA A 70 0.98 -2.25 -1.62
CA ALA A 70 0.86 -1.43 -0.43
C ALA A 70 -0.50 -1.55 0.28
N GLY A 71 -1.61 -1.73 -0.46
CA GLY A 71 -2.93 -2.02 0.13
C GLY A 71 -2.96 -3.36 0.87
N THR A 72 -2.43 -4.43 0.26
CA THR A 72 -2.33 -5.75 0.91
C THR A 72 -1.44 -5.68 2.17
N TRP A 73 -0.37 -4.89 2.15
CA TRP A 73 0.48 -4.68 3.32
C TRP A 73 -0.27 -4.06 4.50
N GLY A 74 -1.06 -3.01 4.24
CA GLY A 74 -1.89 -2.37 5.26
C GLY A 74 -2.89 -3.34 5.89
N LEU A 75 -3.54 -4.16 5.06
CA LEU A 75 -4.48 -5.18 5.50
C LEU A 75 -3.80 -6.28 6.34
N LEU A 76 -2.63 -6.77 5.93
CA LEU A 76 -1.92 -7.80 6.70
C LEU A 76 -1.44 -7.29 8.07
N LEU A 77 -0.93 -6.06 8.13
CA LEU A 77 -0.50 -5.47 9.41
C LEU A 77 -1.68 -5.15 10.32
N TRP A 78 -2.79 -4.69 9.76
CA TRP A 78 -4.04 -4.51 10.50
C TRP A 78 -4.45 -5.82 11.21
N GLU A 79 -4.51 -6.92 10.46
CA GLU A 79 -4.84 -8.26 10.96
C GLU A 79 -3.88 -8.71 12.07
N PHE A 80 -2.58 -8.53 11.84
CA PHE A 80 -1.56 -9.01 12.78
C PHE A 80 -1.50 -8.17 14.07
N LEU A 81 -1.70 -6.86 13.97
CA LEU A 81 -1.43 -5.93 15.07
C LEU A 81 -2.66 -5.59 15.92
N LEU A 82 -3.88 -5.63 15.35
CA LEU A 82 -5.03 -4.96 15.97
C LEU A 82 -6.19 -5.89 16.38
N MET A 83 -6.30 -7.13 15.90
CA MET A 83 -7.38 -7.98 16.41
C MET A 83 -7.18 -9.50 16.23
N GLY A 84 -7.01 -10.20 17.35
CA GLY A 84 -7.43 -11.59 17.53
C GLY A 84 -8.94 -11.74 17.78
N HIS A 85 -9.77 -10.83 17.27
CA HIS A 85 -11.22 -10.87 17.43
C HIS A 85 -11.90 -10.76 16.07
N MET A 86 -12.75 -11.74 15.81
CA MET A 86 -13.63 -11.82 14.65
C MET A 86 -14.59 -10.63 14.67
N GLU A 87 -14.43 -9.66 13.77
CA GLU A 87 -15.56 -8.87 13.28
C GLU A 87 -15.45 -8.72 11.76
N SER A 88 -16.40 -9.36 11.08
CA SER A 88 -16.75 -9.25 9.66
C SER A 88 -15.66 -9.57 8.63
N ILE A 89 -15.47 -10.88 8.35
CA ILE A 89 -14.82 -11.38 7.13
C ILE A 89 -15.31 -10.64 5.86
N GLN A 90 -16.60 -10.26 5.83
CA GLN A 90 -17.18 -9.48 4.73
C GLN A 90 -16.49 -8.12 4.51
N LEU A 91 -16.12 -7.42 5.58
CA LEU A 91 -15.45 -6.12 5.51
C LEU A 91 -14.00 -6.28 5.03
N LYS A 92 -13.33 -7.37 5.45
CA LYS A 92 -11.99 -7.76 4.97
C LYS A 92 -11.99 -8.13 3.49
N VAL A 93 -12.98 -8.93 3.07
CA VAL A 93 -13.15 -9.36 1.68
C VAL A 93 -13.53 -8.16 0.80
N HIS A 94 -14.41 -7.28 1.27
CA HIS A 94 -14.77 -6.05 0.56
C HIS A 94 -13.57 -5.12 0.40
N LEU A 95 -12.79 -4.87 1.47
CA LEU A 95 -11.58 -4.06 1.40
C LEU A 95 -10.47 -4.69 0.55
N LEU A 96 -10.31 -6.01 0.58
CA LEU A 96 -9.43 -6.72 -0.35
C LEU A 96 -9.92 -6.52 -1.79
N LEU A 97 -11.21 -6.72 -2.05
CA LEU A 97 -11.82 -6.51 -3.36
C LEU A 97 -11.64 -5.07 -3.84
N ASP A 98 -11.80 -4.06 -2.99
CA ASP A 98 -11.53 -2.65 -3.32
C ASP A 98 -10.06 -2.44 -3.71
N CYS A 99 -9.12 -3.09 -3.00
CA CYS A 99 -7.71 -3.05 -3.35
C CYS A 99 -7.40 -3.75 -4.68
N TYR A 100 -8.14 -4.80 -5.07
CA TYR A 100 -7.93 -5.53 -6.33
C TYR A 100 -8.74 -5.00 -7.53
N THR A 101 -9.86 -4.33 -7.29
CA THR A 101 -10.74 -3.77 -8.34
C THR A 101 -10.29 -2.39 -8.83
N VAL A 102 -9.40 -1.73 -8.09
CA VAL A 102 -8.79 -0.44 -8.46
C VAL A 102 -7.43 -0.64 -9.18
N ILE A 103 -6.98 -1.88 -9.34
CA ILE A 103 -5.79 -2.27 -10.14
C ILE A 103 -6.21 -2.44 -11.61
#